data_AF-A0AAV9H6P3-F1
#
_entry.id   AF-A0AAV9H6P3-F1
#
_cell.length_a   1.000
_cell.length_b   1.000
_cell.length_c   1.000
_cell.angle_alpha   90.00
_cell.angle_beta   90.00
_cell.angle_gamma   90.00
#
_symmetry.space_group_name_H-M   'P 1'
#
loop_
_entity.id
_entity.type
_entity.pdbx_description
1 polymer ?
#
loop_
_entity_poly.entity_id
_entity_poly.type
_entity_poly.pdbx_seq_one_letter_code
_entity_poly.pdbx_strand_id
1 'polypeptide(L)'
;MSSRAYTTKHIRPQITADDQDAILELLCHLLTPIGTHRSAHLTPSKGRRSKKSRQGGANDGGPPEVPPAPEIMAHIDIGLANISRNLQRQLNTESSQYSVVFVARSSQSSSFHCHFPQMVAVASNSTPSAPATRLVGFSKACEERLSVALGIPRVSSIGLREGAPQAKGLIDYVREHVEPIELAWIEQARAAQYLETKIDAVPTKIGTAKARIGTAKAKAKRSAPSQGELWH
;
A
#
# COMPACT_ATOMS: atom_id res chain seq x y z
N MET A 1 13.04 -19.06 9.13
CA MET A 1 12.96 -17.72 8.51
C MET A 1 11.90 -16.91 9.24
N SER A 2 12.27 -16.04 10.18
CA SER A 2 11.49 -14.91 10.71
C SER A 2 12.02 -14.61 12.10
N SER A 3 12.92 -13.65 12.25
CA SER A 3 13.17 -13.10 13.59
C SER A 3 13.97 -11.79 13.52
N ARG A 4 13.23 -10.69 13.58
CA ARG A 4 13.60 -9.48 14.31
C ARG A 4 12.62 -9.44 15.47
N ALA A 5 13.04 -9.00 16.66
CA ALA A 5 12.16 -8.86 17.82
C ALA A 5 10.89 -8.02 17.55
N TYR A 6 10.89 -7.23 16.47
CA TYR A 6 9.79 -6.39 16.00
C TYR A 6 9.24 -6.81 14.63
N THR A 7 9.36 -8.08 14.20
CA THR A 7 8.81 -8.48 12.89
C THR A 7 7.35 -8.12 12.83
N THR A 8 7.09 -7.12 11.99
CA THR A 8 5.87 -6.50 11.48
C THR A 8 4.91 -7.53 10.88
N LYS A 9 4.63 -8.63 11.57
CA LYS A 9 3.80 -9.71 11.03
C LYS A 9 2.30 -9.36 11.07
N HIS A 10 1.84 -8.47 11.94
CA HIS A 10 0.41 -8.14 12.06
C HIS A 10 0.15 -6.69 12.52
N ILE A 11 0.68 -5.67 11.83
CA ILE A 11 0.26 -4.28 12.12
C ILE A 11 -1.05 -3.94 11.36
N ARG A 12 -1.44 -4.74 10.37
CA ARG A 12 -2.70 -4.52 9.65
C ARG A 12 -3.85 -5.25 10.36
N PRO A 13 -4.98 -4.57 10.65
CA PRO A 13 -6.15 -5.23 11.18
C PRO A 13 -6.65 -6.29 10.19
N GLN A 14 -7.11 -7.41 10.72
CA GLN A 14 -7.73 -8.45 9.90
C GLN A 14 -9.17 -8.02 9.60
N ILE A 15 -9.55 -8.08 8.33
CA ILE A 15 -10.88 -7.68 7.86
C ILE A 15 -11.41 -8.86 7.04
N THR A 16 -12.67 -9.25 7.26
CA THR A 16 -13.29 -10.33 6.49
C THR A 16 -13.37 -9.97 5.00
N ALA A 17 -13.48 -10.98 4.12
CA ALA A 17 -13.59 -10.72 2.69
C ALA A 17 -14.88 -9.94 2.35
N ASP A 18 -15.99 -10.32 2.97
CA ASP A 18 -17.30 -9.68 2.77
C ASP A 18 -17.27 -8.21 3.19
N ASP A 19 -16.68 -7.90 4.35
CA ASP A 19 -16.53 -6.50 4.80
C ASP A 19 -15.60 -5.71 3.87
N GLN A 20 -14.52 -6.32 3.37
CA GLN A 20 -13.63 -5.65 2.41
C GLN A 20 -14.37 -5.26 1.13
N ASP A 21 -15.22 -6.14 0.61
CA ASP A 21 -16.00 -5.89 -0.60
C ASP A 21 -17.09 -4.84 -0.36
N ALA A 22 -17.78 -4.89 0.79
CA ALA A 22 -18.76 -3.88 1.18
C ALA A 22 -18.12 -2.49 1.36
N ILE A 23 -16.97 -2.41 2.05
CA ILE A 23 -16.20 -1.17 2.21
C ILE A 23 -15.77 -0.63 0.85
N LEU A 24 -15.30 -1.50 -0.06
CA LEU A 24 -14.87 -1.09 -1.39
C LEU A 24 -16.03 -0.57 -2.23
N GLU A 25 -17.21 -1.19 -2.15
CA GLU A 25 -18.41 -0.75 -2.84
C GLU A 25 -18.88 0.62 -2.36
N LEU A 26 -19.00 0.79 -1.04
CA LEU A 26 -19.35 2.06 -0.40
C LEU A 26 -18.35 3.17 -0.79
N LEU A 27 -17.05 2.84 -0.78
CA LEU A 27 -16.00 3.76 -1.21
C LEU A 27 -16.15 4.11 -2.70
N CYS A 28 -16.43 3.15 -3.58
CA CYS A 28 -16.64 3.44 -5.00
C CYS A 28 -17.85 4.36 -5.21
N HIS A 29 -18.99 4.12 -4.54
CA HIS A 29 -20.15 5.01 -4.60
C HIS A 29 -19.82 6.43 -4.15
N LEU A 30 -19.01 6.58 -3.10
CA LEU A 30 -18.55 7.87 -2.61
C LEU A 30 -17.66 8.61 -3.62
N LEU A 31 -16.88 7.88 -4.42
CA LEU A 31 -15.92 8.43 -5.38
C LEU A 31 -16.53 8.71 -6.76
N THR A 32 -17.61 8.03 -7.14
CA THR A 32 -18.26 8.19 -8.46
C THR A 32 -18.58 9.65 -8.82
N PRO A 33 -19.14 10.50 -7.92
CA PRO A 33 -19.39 11.91 -8.23
C PRO A 33 -18.10 12.70 -8.55
N ILE A 34 -16.98 12.31 -7.94
CA ILE A 34 -15.68 12.91 -8.23
C ILE A 34 -15.21 12.48 -9.62
N GLY A 35 -15.35 11.20 -9.95
CA GLY A 35 -15.00 10.68 -11.27
C GLY A 35 -15.79 11.30 -12.41
N THR A 36 -17.11 11.43 -12.25
CA THR A 36 -18.00 12.06 -13.26
C THR A 36 -17.68 13.54 -13.45
N HIS A 37 -17.43 14.27 -12.35
CA HIS A 37 -17.01 15.67 -12.43
C HIS A 37 -15.66 15.80 -13.16
N ARG A 38 -14.70 14.93 -12.86
CA ARG A 38 -13.39 14.92 -13.53
C ARG A 38 -13.51 14.60 -15.02
N SER A 39 -14.31 13.61 -15.40
CA SER A 39 -14.47 13.24 -16.81
C SER A 39 -15.23 14.29 -17.62
N ALA A 40 -16.21 14.97 -17.03
CA ALA A 40 -16.99 16.01 -17.69
C ALA A 40 -16.23 17.35 -17.80
N HIS A 41 -15.41 17.71 -16.82
CA HIS A 41 -14.86 19.07 -16.70
C HIS A 41 -13.34 19.18 -16.72
N LEU A 42 -12.59 18.11 -16.43
CA LEU A 42 -11.13 18.16 -16.55
C LEU A 42 -10.73 17.69 -17.94
N THR A 43 -10.24 18.61 -18.76
CA THR A 43 -9.57 18.26 -20.02
C THR A 43 -8.42 17.32 -19.73
N PRO A 44 -8.43 16.07 -20.25
CA PRO A 44 -7.31 15.16 -20.08
C PRO A 44 -6.06 15.81 -20.66
N SER A 45 -4.96 15.81 -19.89
CA SER A 45 -3.70 16.38 -20.35
C SER A 45 -3.28 15.66 -21.63
N LYS A 46 -3.27 16.38 -22.76
CA LYS A 46 -2.72 15.85 -24.00
C LYS A 46 -1.26 15.51 -23.76
N GLY A 47 -0.94 14.21 -23.72
CA GLY A 47 0.44 13.76 -23.64
C GLY A 47 1.29 14.38 -24.76
N ARG A 48 2.60 14.52 -24.53
CA ARG A 48 3.59 15.15 -25.44
C ARG A 48 3.57 14.65 -26.89
N ARG A 49 2.85 13.57 -27.22
CA ARG A 49 2.79 12.96 -28.56
C ARG A 49 1.65 13.46 -29.46
N SER A 50 0.75 14.33 -29.00
CA SER A 50 -0.38 14.78 -29.83
C SER A 50 -0.09 15.99 -30.73
N LYS A 51 1.18 16.33 -30.99
CA LYS A 51 1.56 17.56 -31.74
C LYS A 51 1.34 17.47 -33.26
N LYS A 52 0.51 16.53 -33.75
CA LYS A 52 0.25 16.35 -35.19
C LYS A 52 -1.21 16.02 -35.53
N SER A 53 -2.17 16.76 -34.98
CA SER A 53 -3.46 17.01 -35.65
C SER A 53 -4.29 17.97 -34.79
N ARG A 54 -4.29 19.26 -35.15
CA ARG A 54 -5.43 20.19 -34.99
C ARG A 54 -5.25 21.34 -35.97
N GLN A 55 -5.74 21.14 -37.19
CA GLN A 55 -6.15 22.22 -38.07
C GLN A 55 -7.65 22.02 -38.29
N GLY A 56 -8.45 23.04 -37.95
CA GLY A 56 -9.90 23.06 -38.17
C GLY A 56 -10.73 22.91 -36.89
N GLY A 57 -11.43 23.99 -36.52
CA GLY A 57 -12.45 23.99 -35.47
C GLY A 57 -12.41 25.24 -34.61
N ALA A 58 -12.70 26.40 -35.21
CA ALA A 58 -13.23 27.53 -34.46
C ALA A 58 -14.64 27.14 -34.01
N ASN A 59 -14.92 27.23 -32.70
CA ASN A 59 -16.27 27.55 -32.29
C ASN A 59 -16.26 28.44 -31.05
N ASP A 60 -17.09 29.45 -31.18
CA ASP A 60 -17.42 30.54 -30.28
C ASP A 60 -18.26 30.04 -29.10
N GLY A 61 -18.14 30.67 -27.93
CA GLY A 61 -18.89 30.33 -26.72
C GLY A 61 -18.16 30.75 -25.45
N GLY A 62 -18.78 31.66 -24.68
CA GLY A 62 -18.24 32.25 -23.44
C GLY A 62 -17.82 31.22 -22.37
N PRO A 63 -17.17 31.68 -21.27
CA PRO A 63 -16.60 30.78 -20.29
C PRO A 63 -17.68 29.83 -19.75
N PRO A 64 -17.51 28.50 -19.89
CA PRO A 64 -18.46 27.56 -19.34
C PRO A 64 -18.49 27.78 -17.83
N GLU A 65 -19.68 28.05 -17.29
CA GLU A 65 -19.92 28.11 -15.85
C GLU A 65 -19.57 26.74 -15.27
N VAL A 66 -18.37 26.61 -14.73
CA VAL A 66 -17.87 25.36 -14.17
C VAL A 66 -18.74 25.07 -12.94
N PRO A 67 -19.50 23.95 -12.91
CA PRO A 67 -20.29 23.63 -11.74
C PRO A 67 -19.37 23.52 -10.51
N PRO A 68 -19.84 23.91 -9.32
CA PRO A 68 -19.04 23.83 -8.12
C PRO A 68 -18.57 22.39 -7.91
N ALA A 69 -17.27 22.23 -7.66
CA ALA A 69 -16.68 20.93 -7.41
C ALA A 69 -17.43 20.23 -6.25
N PRO A 70 -17.66 18.91 -6.32
CA PRO A 70 -18.30 18.18 -5.24
C PRO A 70 -17.60 18.48 -3.90
N GLU A 71 -18.36 18.90 -2.89
CA GLU A 71 -17.83 19.32 -1.57
C GLU A 71 -16.92 18.25 -0.96
N ILE A 72 -17.25 16.99 -1.21
CA ILE A 72 -16.47 15.83 -0.76
C ILE A 72 -15.02 15.81 -1.27
N MET A 73 -14.72 16.46 -2.41
CA MET A 73 -13.37 16.52 -2.96
C MET A 73 -12.39 17.21 -2.02
N ALA A 74 -12.85 18.17 -1.21
CA ALA A 74 -12.01 18.89 -0.24
C ALA A 74 -11.58 18.01 0.95
N HIS A 75 -12.30 16.92 1.21
CA HIS A 75 -12.06 16.01 2.33
C HIS A 75 -11.33 14.72 1.93
N ILE A 76 -10.99 14.56 0.65
CA ILE A 76 -10.34 13.36 0.13
C ILE A 76 -8.95 13.70 -0.40
N ASP A 77 -7.95 13.02 0.15
CA ASP A 77 -6.58 13.06 -0.33
C ASP A 77 -6.26 11.79 -1.12
N ILE A 78 -5.81 11.96 -2.37
CA ILE A 78 -5.46 10.85 -3.25
C ILE A 78 -3.95 10.76 -3.38
N GLY A 79 -3.45 9.53 -3.29
CA GLY A 79 -2.05 9.24 -3.49
C GLY A 79 -1.27 9.28 -2.20
N LEU A 80 -0.36 8.32 -2.13
CA LEU A 80 0.37 8.03 -0.91
C LEU A 80 1.27 9.17 -0.43
N ALA A 81 1.96 9.85 -1.34
CA ALA A 81 2.83 10.97 -1.01
C ALA A 81 2.05 12.15 -0.41
N ASN A 82 0.78 12.30 -0.75
CA ASN A 82 -0.05 13.36 -0.16
C ASN A 82 -0.47 12.96 1.26
N ILE A 83 -0.97 11.73 1.41
CA ILE A 83 -1.38 11.17 2.71
C ILE A 83 -0.21 11.16 3.70
N SER A 84 0.97 10.66 3.30
CA SER A 84 2.13 10.60 4.20
C SER A 84 2.61 11.98 4.65
N ARG A 85 2.61 12.98 3.75
CA ARG A 85 2.95 14.37 4.10
C ARG A 85 1.92 15.00 5.03
N ASN A 86 0.63 14.71 4.84
CA ASN A 86 -0.41 15.23 5.72
C ASN A 86 -0.40 14.57 7.09
N LEU A 87 -0.14 13.26 7.18
CA LEU A 87 0.09 12.56 8.44
C LEU A 87 1.28 13.18 9.21
N GLN A 88 2.37 13.52 8.50
CA GLN A 88 3.51 14.21 9.12
C GLN A 88 3.17 15.63 9.59
N ARG A 89 2.37 16.39 8.82
CA ARG A 89 1.92 17.73 9.22
C ARG A 89 0.97 17.69 10.42
N GLN A 90 0.13 16.68 10.51
CA GLN A 90 -0.80 16.48 11.64
C GLN A 90 -0.04 16.41 12.97
N LEU A 91 1.13 15.76 12.98
CA LEU A 91 1.99 15.67 14.16
C LEU A 91 2.52 17.03 14.64
N ASN A 92 2.62 18.02 13.74
CA ASN A 92 3.26 19.31 14.02
C ASN A 92 2.29 20.49 14.16
N THR A 93 1.09 20.40 13.58
CA THR A 93 0.28 21.61 13.27
C THR A 93 -1.22 21.46 13.49
N GLU A 94 -1.68 20.40 14.19
CA GLU A 94 -3.12 20.12 14.44
C GLU A 94 -4.01 20.25 13.19
N SER A 95 -3.49 19.82 12.04
CA SER A 95 -4.25 19.83 10.78
C SER A 95 -5.38 18.80 10.80
N SER A 96 -6.34 18.95 9.86
CA SER A 96 -7.48 18.03 9.68
C SER A 96 -7.06 16.55 9.74
N GLN A 97 -7.62 15.83 10.71
CA GLN A 97 -7.35 14.43 10.97
C GLN A 97 -8.02 13.51 9.95
N TYR A 98 -7.35 12.40 9.63
CA TYR A 98 -7.94 11.32 8.85
C TYR A 98 -8.83 10.42 9.72
N SER A 99 -10.05 10.16 9.25
CA SER A 99 -10.92 9.12 9.83
C SER A 99 -10.49 7.73 9.36
N VAL A 100 -10.23 7.61 8.06
CA VAL A 100 -9.92 6.34 7.40
C VAL A 100 -8.89 6.56 6.29
N VAL A 101 -7.95 5.63 6.17
CA VAL A 101 -6.98 5.56 5.08
C VAL A 101 -7.11 4.22 4.39
N PHE A 102 -7.29 4.23 3.08
CA PHE A 102 -7.37 3.06 2.21
C PHE A 102 -6.07 2.89 1.44
N VAL A 103 -5.53 1.68 1.40
CA VAL A 103 -4.30 1.35 0.67
C VAL A 103 -4.49 0.07 -0.13
N ALA A 104 -4.56 0.20 -1.46
CA ALA A 104 -4.44 -0.92 -2.38
C ALA A 104 -2.96 -1.31 -2.50
N ARG A 105 -2.68 -2.62 -2.44
CA ARG A 105 -1.33 -3.17 -2.61
C ARG A 105 -0.91 -3.09 -4.08
N SER A 106 -0.51 -1.91 -4.52
CA SER A 106 0.30 -1.75 -5.74
C SER A 106 1.72 -2.27 -5.46
N SER A 107 2.55 -2.45 -6.49
CA SER A 107 3.90 -3.05 -6.41
C SER A 107 4.94 -2.19 -5.67
N GLN A 108 4.58 -1.66 -4.50
CA GLN A 108 5.41 -0.79 -3.68
C GLN A 108 6.40 -1.63 -2.87
N SER A 109 7.48 -1.00 -2.41
CA SER A 109 8.52 -1.69 -1.65
C SER A 109 7.97 -2.23 -0.33
N SER A 110 8.48 -3.37 0.12
CA SER A 110 8.12 -3.95 1.42
C SER A 110 8.46 -3.01 2.59
N SER A 111 9.52 -2.21 2.45
CA SER A 111 9.90 -1.16 3.41
C SER A 111 8.85 -0.07 3.55
N PHE A 112 8.06 0.19 2.51
CA PHE A 112 6.97 1.16 2.57
C PHE A 112 5.79 0.60 3.38
N HIS A 113 5.41 -0.66 3.13
CA HIS A 113 4.30 -1.31 3.82
C HIS A 113 4.55 -1.57 5.31
N CYS A 114 5.80 -1.58 5.78
CA CYS A 114 6.09 -1.72 7.21
C CYS A 114 5.99 -0.40 7.98
N HIS A 115 6.42 0.72 7.40
CA HIS A 115 6.43 2.02 8.07
C HIS A 115 5.09 2.75 8.00
N PHE A 116 4.35 2.59 6.90
CA PHE A 116 3.14 3.37 6.71
C PHE A 116 2.06 3.13 7.77
N PRO A 117 1.73 1.87 8.14
CA PRO A 117 0.80 1.63 9.24
C PRO A 117 1.29 2.26 10.56
N GLN A 118 2.61 2.31 10.78
CA GLN A 118 3.16 2.94 11.97
C GLN A 118 2.94 4.46 11.96
N MET A 119 3.13 5.11 10.81
CA MET A 119 2.84 6.55 10.66
C MET A 119 1.37 6.86 10.95
N VAL A 120 0.45 6.02 10.46
CA VAL A 120 -0.99 6.19 10.72
C VAL A 120 -1.30 6.06 12.21
N ALA A 121 -0.75 5.04 12.88
CA ALA A 121 -0.96 4.85 14.32
C ALA A 121 -0.39 6.01 15.16
N VAL A 122 0.81 6.49 14.85
CA VAL A 122 1.43 7.61 15.57
C VAL A 122 0.65 8.91 15.36
N ALA A 123 0.23 9.21 14.12
CA ALA A 123 -0.61 10.37 13.83
C ALA A 123 -1.99 10.27 14.48
N SER A 124 -2.59 9.07 14.51
CA SER A 124 -3.85 8.85 15.22
C SER A 124 -3.72 9.14 16.71
N ASN A 125 -2.61 8.76 17.34
CA ASN A 125 -2.38 8.96 18.76
C ASN A 125 -1.94 10.39 19.13
N SER A 126 -1.55 11.22 18.15
CA SER A 126 -1.19 12.62 18.41
C SER A 126 -2.40 13.51 18.65
N THR A 127 -3.61 13.03 18.34
CA THR A 127 -4.85 13.80 18.50
C THR A 127 -5.82 13.04 19.40
N PRO A 128 -5.71 13.20 20.74
CA PRO A 128 -6.50 12.41 21.70
C PRO A 128 -8.00 12.72 21.68
N SER A 129 -8.39 13.88 21.15
CA SER A 129 -9.78 14.35 21.18
C SER A 129 -10.68 13.71 20.10
N ALA A 130 -10.11 12.99 19.13
CA ALA A 130 -10.83 12.49 17.97
C ALA A 130 -10.66 10.97 17.80
N PRO A 131 -11.59 10.30 17.10
CA PRO A 131 -11.56 8.84 16.95
C PRO A 131 -10.31 8.37 16.19
N ALA A 132 -9.78 7.22 16.58
CA ALA A 132 -8.56 6.69 15.98
C ALA A 132 -8.70 6.44 14.46
N THR A 133 -7.67 6.79 13.70
CA THR A 133 -7.65 6.59 12.23
C THR A 133 -7.63 5.10 11.90
N ARG A 134 -8.54 4.66 11.02
CA ARG A 134 -8.57 3.27 10.54
C ARG A 134 -7.73 3.09 9.29
N LEU A 135 -7.03 1.97 9.18
CA LEU A 135 -6.29 1.60 7.97
C LEU A 135 -6.92 0.37 7.31
N VAL A 136 -7.46 0.56 6.12
CA VAL A 136 -8.02 -0.52 5.31
C VAL A 136 -7.05 -0.87 4.20
N GLY A 137 -6.73 -2.15 4.09
CA GLY A 137 -5.82 -2.66 3.09
C GLY A 137 -6.54 -3.45 2.02
N PHE A 138 -6.51 -3.01 0.78
CA PHE A 138 -7.09 -3.73 -0.35
C PHE A 138 -6.08 -4.57 -1.12
N SER A 139 -6.60 -5.59 -1.81
CA SER A 139 -5.83 -6.35 -2.80
C SER A 139 -5.49 -5.47 -4.03
N LYS A 140 -4.58 -5.95 -4.87
CA LYS A 140 -4.21 -5.26 -6.12
C LYS A 140 -5.39 -5.14 -7.09
N ALA A 141 -6.31 -6.11 -7.10
CA ALA A 141 -7.45 -6.12 -8.00
C ALA A 141 -8.40 -4.93 -7.77
N CYS A 142 -8.48 -4.44 -6.53
CA CYS A 142 -9.33 -3.31 -6.16
C CYS A 142 -8.82 -1.97 -6.73
N GLU A 143 -7.54 -1.87 -7.10
CA GLU A 143 -6.93 -0.65 -7.68
C GLU A 143 -7.65 -0.23 -8.97
N GLU A 144 -8.08 -1.18 -9.78
CA GLU A 144 -8.77 -0.92 -11.04
C GLU A 144 -10.17 -0.33 -10.81
N ARG A 145 -10.94 -0.90 -9.87
CA ARG A 145 -12.26 -0.36 -9.49
C ARG A 145 -12.15 1.07 -8.97
N LEU A 146 -11.17 1.34 -8.09
CA LEU A 146 -10.91 2.68 -7.57
C LEU A 146 -10.47 3.65 -8.67
N SER A 147 -9.65 3.19 -9.62
CA SER A 147 -9.18 3.99 -10.77
C SER A 147 -10.35 4.42 -11.66
N VAL A 148 -11.29 3.50 -11.93
CA VAL A 148 -12.51 3.78 -12.70
C VAL A 148 -13.42 4.76 -11.96
N ALA A 149 -13.71 4.52 -10.68
CA ALA A 149 -14.61 5.37 -9.88
C ALA A 149 -14.10 6.82 -9.76
N LEU A 150 -12.78 7.02 -9.65
CA LEU A 150 -12.17 8.35 -9.56
C LEU A 150 -11.84 9.00 -10.91
N GLY A 151 -11.84 8.24 -12.01
CA GLY A 151 -11.35 8.73 -13.30
C GLY A 151 -9.87 9.11 -13.30
N ILE A 152 -9.04 8.50 -12.43
CA ILE A 152 -7.60 8.76 -12.32
C ILE A 152 -6.85 7.46 -12.59
N PRO A 153 -5.82 7.46 -13.46
CA PRO A 153 -5.00 6.28 -13.65
C PRO A 153 -4.18 5.98 -12.38
N ARG A 154 -4.20 4.71 -11.93
CA ARG A 154 -3.32 4.18 -10.86
C ARG A 154 -3.59 4.75 -9.46
N VAL A 155 -4.81 4.57 -8.95
CA VAL A 155 -5.14 5.00 -7.58
C VAL A 155 -4.79 3.91 -6.57
N SER A 156 -3.65 4.07 -5.88
CA SER A 156 -3.22 3.09 -4.87
C SER A 156 -3.62 3.43 -3.44
N SER A 157 -3.91 4.69 -3.13
CA SER A 157 -4.12 5.13 -1.75
C SER A 157 -5.06 6.32 -1.70
N ILE A 158 -5.98 6.30 -0.74
CA ILE A 158 -7.03 7.32 -0.55
C ILE A 158 -7.15 7.58 0.95
N GLY A 159 -7.02 8.83 1.37
CA GLY A 159 -7.24 9.27 2.74
C GLY A 159 -8.54 10.07 2.84
N LEU A 160 -9.39 9.73 3.79
CA LEU A 160 -10.65 10.41 4.07
C LEU A 160 -10.54 11.16 5.39
N ARG A 161 -10.76 12.48 5.35
CA ARG A 161 -10.70 13.36 6.52
C ARG A 161 -11.99 13.32 7.32
N GLU A 162 -11.89 13.64 8.60
CA GLU A 162 -13.06 13.80 9.47
C GLU A 162 -13.98 14.92 8.95
N GLY A 163 -15.28 14.76 9.14
CA GLY A 163 -16.29 15.73 8.72
C GLY A 163 -16.63 15.72 7.22
N ALA A 164 -16.17 14.71 6.46
CA ALA A 164 -16.50 14.59 5.06
C ALA A 164 -18.02 14.41 4.83
N PRO A 165 -18.67 15.25 4.01
CA PRO A 165 -20.09 15.11 3.72
C PRO A 165 -20.35 13.79 2.99
N GLN A 166 -21.47 13.14 3.28
CA GLN A 166 -21.90 11.86 2.68
C GLN A 166 -21.00 10.64 2.98
N ALA A 167 -19.85 10.82 3.66
CA ALA A 167 -18.95 9.73 3.98
C ALA A 167 -19.18 9.11 5.37
N LYS A 168 -20.09 9.68 6.17
CA LYS A 168 -20.36 9.23 7.55
C LYS A 168 -20.70 7.74 7.64
N GLY A 169 -21.60 7.25 6.77
CA GLY A 169 -21.98 5.83 6.78
C GLY A 169 -20.80 4.89 6.48
N LEU A 170 -19.92 5.26 5.54
CA LEU A 170 -18.69 4.51 5.26
C LEU A 170 -17.73 4.55 6.45
N ILE A 171 -17.54 5.72 7.08
CA ILE A 171 -16.65 5.88 8.23
C ILE A 171 -17.14 5.03 9.41
N ASP A 172 -18.43 5.08 9.71
CA ASP A 172 -19.04 4.35 10.82
C ASP A 172 -18.94 2.83 10.58
N TYR A 173 -19.26 2.37 9.35
CA TYR A 173 -19.12 0.96 8.98
C TYR A 173 -17.67 0.46 9.11
N VAL A 174 -16.69 1.24 8.64
CA VAL A 174 -15.26 0.91 8.79
C VAL A 174 -14.85 0.91 10.26
N ARG A 175 -15.36 1.83 11.09
CA ARG A 175 -15.00 1.88 12.53
C ARG A 175 -15.54 0.69 13.31
N GLU A 176 -16.66 0.12 12.88
CA GLU A 176 -17.27 -1.08 13.45
C GLU A 176 -16.55 -2.36 13.03
N HIS A 177 -16.14 -2.49 11.77
CA HIS A 177 -15.58 -3.73 11.21
C HIS A 177 -14.04 -3.76 11.16
N VAL A 178 -13.38 -2.63 11.41
CA VAL A 178 -11.92 -2.51 11.32
C VAL A 178 -11.36 -1.95 12.62
N GLU A 179 -10.49 -2.72 13.25
CA GLU A 179 -9.81 -2.29 14.48
C GLU A 179 -8.81 -1.15 14.21
N PRO A 180 -8.62 -0.23 15.17
CA PRO A 180 -7.53 0.73 15.14
C PRO A 180 -6.17 0.03 15.04
N ILE A 181 -5.18 0.71 14.44
CA ILE A 181 -3.80 0.21 14.50
C ILE A 181 -3.20 0.57 15.85
N GLU A 182 -2.88 -0.45 16.63
CA GLU A 182 -2.14 -0.30 17.87
C GLU A 182 -0.68 -0.74 17.70
N LEU A 183 0.24 0.05 18.27
CA LEU A 183 1.67 -0.23 18.23
C LEU A 183 2.17 -0.58 19.61
N ALA A 184 2.09 -1.86 19.97
CA ALA A 184 2.54 -2.36 21.28
C ALA A 184 3.97 -1.91 21.65
N TRP A 185 4.88 -1.83 20.68
CA TRP A 185 6.27 -1.41 20.92
C TRP A 185 6.39 0.07 21.31
N ILE A 186 5.47 0.95 20.87
CA ILE A 186 5.49 2.37 21.26
C ILE A 186 5.10 2.52 22.73
N GLU A 187 4.07 1.79 23.15
CA GLU A 187 3.63 1.80 24.54
C GLU A 187 4.69 1.17 25.47
N GLN A 188 5.33 0.08 25.02
CA GLN A 188 6.45 -0.53 25.74
C GLN A 188 7.65 0.42 25.85
N ALA A 189 7.96 1.17 24.79
CA ALA A 189 9.02 2.17 24.80
C ALA A 189 8.69 3.33 25.77
N ARG A 190 7.44 3.77 25.81
CA ARG A 190 6.96 4.75 26.80
C ARG A 190 7.06 4.21 28.23
N ALA A 191 6.80 2.93 28.43
CA ALA A 191 6.92 2.25 29.72
C ALA A 191 8.38 1.95 30.14
N ALA A 192 9.38 2.35 29.34
CA ALA A 192 10.81 2.11 29.57
C ALA A 192 11.15 0.62 29.83
N GLN A 193 10.37 -0.30 29.25
CA GLN A 193 10.60 -1.74 29.41
C GLN A 193 11.75 -2.19 28.51
N TYR A 194 12.83 -2.66 29.13
CA TYR A 194 13.95 -3.26 28.42
C TYR A 194 13.55 -4.61 27.82
N LEU A 195 13.83 -4.81 26.53
CA LEU A 195 13.63 -6.10 25.85
C LEU A 195 14.96 -6.82 25.70
N GLU A 196 14.94 -8.13 25.98
CA GLU A 196 16.13 -8.99 25.91
C GLU A 196 16.64 -9.11 24.46
N THR A 197 17.97 -9.23 24.32
CA THR A 197 18.62 -9.32 23.01
C THR A 197 18.31 -10.65 22.34
N LYS A 198 17.53 -10.62 21.25
CA LYS A 198 17.29 -11.80 20.42
C LYS A 198 18.34 -11.89 19.31
N ILE A 199 19.28 -12.83 19.46
CA ILE A 199 20.35 -13.08 18.49
C ILE A 199 19.94 -14.25 17.59
N ASP A 200 19.75 -13.97 16.30
CA ASP A 200 19.43 -14.99 15.30
C ASP A 200 20.63 -15.21 14.36
N ALA A 201 21.17 -16.43 14.36
CA ALA A 201 22.23 -16.82 13.44
C ALA A 201 21.62 -17.27 12.10
N VAL A 202 21.93 -16.55 11.03
CA VAL A 202 21.51 -16.92 9.67
C VAL A 202 22.63 -17.72 9.00
N PRO A 203 22.41 -19.00 8.65
CA PRO A 203 23.44 -19.79 7.96
C PRO A 203 23.69 -19.22 6.56
N THR A 204 24.88 -18.71 6.32
CA THR A 204 25.33 -18.25 5.01
C THR A 204 26.11 -19.36 4.31
N LYS A 205 25.71 -19.72 3.08
CA LYS A 205 26.51 -20.61 2.24
C LYS A 205 27.82 -19.90 1.86
N ILE A 206 28.93 -20.37 2.40
CA ILE A 206 30.28 -19.93 2.02
C ILE A 206 30.60 -20.59 0.66
N GLY A 207 30.97 -19.77 -0.33
CA GLY A 207 31.28 -20.25 -1.69
C GLY A 207 32.42 -21.27 -1.68
N THR A 208 32.33 -22.30 -2.53
CA THR A 208 33.37 -23.32 -2.65
C THR A 208 34.66 -22.71 -3.19
N ALA A 209 35.74 -22.80 -2.42
CA ALA A 209 37.07 -22.44 -2.88
C ALA A 209 37.45 -23.35 -4.07
N LYS A 210 37.89 -22.77 -5.20
CA LYS A 210 38.36 -23.54 -6.36
C LYS A 210 39.56 -24.40 -5.96
N ALA A 211 39.39 -25.72 -5.97
CA ALA A 211 40.50 -26.66 -5.84
C ALA A 211 41.44 -26.54 -7.04
N ARG A 212 42.73 -26.30 -6.78
CA ARG A 212 43.80 -26.36 -7.80
C ARG A 212 43.93 -27.80 -8.27
N ILE A 213 43.64 -28.05 -9.55
CA ILE A 213 43.86 -29.35 -10.20
C ILE A 213 45.37 -29.55 -10.37
N GLY A 214 45.95 -30.40 -9.54
CA GLY A 214 47.29 -30.97 -9.75
C GLY A 214 47.17 -32.24 -10.58
N THR A 215 47.76 -32.25 -11.77
CA THR A 215 47.80 -33.42 -12.66
C THR A 215 48.78 -34.47 -12.13
N ALA A 216 48.27 -35.58 -11.60
CA ALA A 216 49.06 -36.79 -11.35
C ALA A 216 48.64 -37.89 -12.33
N LYS A 217 49.54 -38.22 -13.28
CA LYS A 217 49.40 -39.34 -14.22
C LYS A 217 49.41 -40.67 -13.45
N ALA A 218 48.31 -41.43 -13.49
CA ALA A 218 48.27 -42.81 -13.05
C ALA A 218 48.44 -43.77 -14.24
N LYS A 219 49.44 -44.64 -14.14
CA LYS A 219 49.90 -45.61 -15.15
C LYS A 219 49.00 -46.85 -15.10
N ALA A 220 48.27 -47.13 -16.17
CA ALA A 220 47.40 -48.29 -16.29
C ALA A 220 48.20 -49.60 -16.45
N LYS A 221 47.90 -50.62 -15.64
CA LYS A 221 48.36 -52.00 -15.83
C LYS A 221 47.12 -52.86 -16.12
N ARG A 222 47.04 -53.37 -17.36
CA ARG A 222 45.97 -54.24 -17.88
C ARG A 222 46.22 -55.68 -17.41
N SER A 223 45.17 -56.36 -16.97
CA SER A 223 45.00 -57.81 -17.12
C SER A 223 43.51 -58.12 -17.33
N ALA A 224 43.26 -59.03 -18.28
CA ALA A 224 42.03 -59.26 -19.03
C ALA A 224 40.96 -60.10 -18.27
N PRO A 225 39.73 -60.24 -18.81
CA PRO A 225 38.56 -60.75 -18.11
C PRO A 225 38.38 -62.28 -18.26
N SER A 226 37.74 -62.90 -17.28
CA SER A 226 37.20 -64.27 -17.37
C SER A 226 35.70 -64.25 -17.11
N GLN A 227 34.99 -65.02 -17.94
CA GLN A 227 33.55 -65.14 -18.13
C GLN A 227 32.81 -65.89 -17.00
N GLY A 228 31.47 -65.84 -17.05
CA GLY A 228 30.52 -66.72 -16.36
C GLY A 228 29.88 -66.05 -15.14
N GLU A 229 28.58 -66.08 -14.85
CA GLU A 229 27.41 -66.89 -15.24
C GLU A 229 26.16 -66.07 -14.81
N LEU A 230 25.14 -65.90 -15.64
CA LEU A 230 23.87 -66.66 -15.69
C LEU A 230 23.00 -66.63 -14.40
N TRP A 231 21.87 -65.93 -14.55
CA TRP A 231 20.53 -66.03 -13.93
C TRP A 231 20.30 -66.90 -12.68
N HIS A 232 19.72 -66.29 -11.64
CA HIS A 232 18.27 -66.35 -11.39
C HIS A 232 17.82 -65.19 -10.48
#